data_AF-A0A2E4T3F6-F1
#
_entry.id   AF-A0A2E4T3F6-F1
#
_cell.length_a   1.000
_cell.length_b   1.000
_cell.length_c   1.000
_cell.angle_alpha   90.00
_cell.angle_beta   90.00
_cell.angle_gamma   90.00
#
_symmetry.space_group_name_H-M   'P 1'
#
loop_
_entity.id
_entity.type
_entity.pdbx_description
1 polymer ?
#
loop_
_entity_poly.entity_id
_entity_poly.type
_entity_poly.pdbx_seq_one_letter_code
_entity_poly.pdbx_strand_id
1 'polypeptide(L)'
;MRLGENEYRTTIKSKLNLTRREAHMFDAHAVTIGTHGMLLINAAMLCLVGWALWKAERRLESGSDWILLLMLCVFAVSGRVLLDPIPNVQPVTIIVLLAGIHYGAPRAIALATAVTLCSNLILGHGLWSLYQAVGWSAVGVAGALLSSRLLVDGRLNIERLAMVAAASGFAFDWIVSISALHSMGSELLLPYMVAGLPFDLLHAAGNVAFAAWLANPLSEIMTKHLDTSSPMAVNDSVSSTL
;
A
#
# COMPACT_ATOMS: atom_id res chain seq x y z
N MET A 1 -60.04 -29.37 -25.11
CA MET A 1 -58.64 -29.01 -25.47
C MET A 1 -58.21 -27.59 -25.06
N ARG A 2 -59.09 -26.71 -24.54
CA ARG A 2 -58.73 -25.31 -24.15
C ARG A 2 -58.25 -25.11 -22.70
N LEU A 3 -58.48 -26.07 -21.79
CA LEU A 3 -58.10 -25.93 -20.37
C LEU A 3 -56.58 -26.02 -20.15
N GLY A 4 -55.90 -26.93 -20.85
CA GLY A 4 -54.44 -27.10 -20.71
C GLY A 4 -53.60 -25.93 -21.26
N GLU A 5 -54.12 -25.15 -22.21
CA GLU A 5 -53.38 -24.02 -22.78
C GLU A 5 -53.28 -22.84 -21.80
N ASN A 6 -54.33 -22.59 -21.01
CA ASN A 6 -54.33 -21.52 -20.01
C ASN A 6 -53.42 -21.83 -18.81
N GLU A 7 -53.40 -23.10 -18.38
CA GLU A 7 -52.54 -23.54 -17.29
C GLU A 7 -51.05 -23.53 -17.71
N TYR A 8 -50.77 -23.93 -18.95
CA TYR A 8 -49.45 -23.84 -19.55
C TYR A 8 -48.96 -22.38 -19.63
N ARG A 9 -49.78 -21.46 -20.16
CA ARG A 9 -49.44 -20.02 -20.24
C ARG A 9 -49.21 -19.39 -18.87
N THR A 10 -49.98 -19.80 -17.86
CA THR A 10 -49.83 -19.29 -16.48
C THR A 10 -48.53 -19.78 -15.85
N THR A 11 -48.18 -21.04 -16.07
CA THR A 11 -46.92 -21.65 -15.61
C THR A 11 -45.70 -21.00 -16.25
N ILE A 12 -45.76 -20.70 -17.56
CA ILE A 12 -44.68 -20.00 -18.26
C ILE A 12 -44.53 -18.57 -17.74
N LYS A 13 -45.62 -17.83 -17.55
CA LYS A 13 -45.58 -16.47 -16.99
C LYS A 13 -45.03 -16.46 -15.56
N SER A 14 -45.38 -17.43 -14.71
CA SER A 14 -44.85 -17.49 -13.35
C SER A 14 -43.35 -17.78 -13.34
N LYS A 15 -42.88 -18.73 -14.18
CA LYS A 15 -41.45 -19.02 -14.36
C LYS A 15 -40.68 -17.81 -14.87
N LEU A 16 -41.19 -17.11 -15.89
CA LEU A 16 -40.56 -15.88 -16.38
C LEU A 16 -40.50 -14.77 -15.33
N ASN A 17 -41.54 -14.62 -14.50
CA ASN A 17 -41.55 -13.64 -13.42
C ASN A 17 -40.60 -14.02 -12.28
N LEU A 18 -40.44 -15.32 -11.98
CA LEU A 18 -39.45 -15.84 -11.04
C LEU A 18 -38.03 -15.57 -11.56
N THR A 19 -37.72 -15.92 -12.80
CA THR A 19 -36.40 -15.67 -13.41
C THR A 19 -36.10 -14.18 -13.50
N ARG A 20 -37.09 -13.34 -13.80
CA ARG A 20 -36.94 -11.87 -13.79
C ARG A 20 -36.68 -11.33 -12.38
N ARG A 21 -37.37 -11.85 -11.35
CA ARG A 21 -37.11 -11.48 -9.95
C ARG A 21 -35.72 -11.93 -9.49
N GLU A 22 -35.32 -13.14 -9.83
CA GLU A 22 -33.98 -13.67 -9.54
C GLU A 22 -32.91 -12.79 -10.20
N ALA A 23 -33.06 -12.45 -11.48
CA ALA A 23 -32.14 -11.53 -12.18
C ALA A 23 -32.07 -10.14 -11.51
N HIS A 24 -33.21 -9.60 -11.07
CA HIS A 24 -33.25 -8.31 -10.37
C HIS A 24 -32.66 -8.37 -8.94
N MET A 25 -32.65 -9.54 -8.29
CA MET A 25 -32.00 -9.74 -6.98
C MET A 25 -30.48 -9.91 -7.12
N PHE A 26 -29.99 -10.52 -8.20
CA PHE A 26 -28.55 -10.58 -8.49
C PHE A 26 -27.99 -9.20 -8.86
N ASP A 27 -28.80 -8.33 -9.48
CA ASP A 27 -28.45 -6.96 -9.87
C ASP A 27 -28.67 -5.93 -8.74
N ALA A 28 -29.28 -6.33 -7.62
CA ALA A 28 -29.59 -5.41 -6.50
C ALA A 28 -28.34 -4.79 -5.84
N HIS A 29 -27.17 -5.43 -6.04
CA HIS A 29 -25.87 -4.94 -5.56
C HIS A 29 -25.03 -4.30 -6.67
N ALA A 30 -25.45 -4.36 -7.93
CA ALA A 30 -24.77 -3.73 -9.06
C ALA A 30 -25.15 -2.25 -9.16
N VAL A 31 -25.08 -1.54 -8.03
CA VAL A 31 -25.17 -0.09 -8.03
C VAL A 31 -23.93 0.42 -8.79
N THR A 32 -24.16 1.10 -9.91
CA THR A 32 -23.11 1.77 -10.66
C THR A 32 -22.67 3.00 -9.88
N ILE A 33 -21.73 2.79 -8.95
CA ILE A 33 -21.13 3.87 -8.19
C ILE A 33 -20.20 4.64 -9.13
N GLY A 34 -20.50 5.91 -9.39
CA GLY A 34 -19.62 6.77 -10.18
C GLY A 34 -18.22 6.86 -9.56
N THR A 35 -17.22 7.24 -10.34
CA THR A 35 -15.80 7.24 -9.94
C THR A 35 -15.56 7.93 -8.60
N HIS A 36 -16.18 9.09 -8.35
CA HIS A 36 -16.05 9.80 -7.07
C HIS A 36 -16.66 9.04 -5.87
N GLY A 37 -17.77 8.33 -6.07
CA GLY A 37 -18.37 7.51 -5.02
C GLY A 37 -17.51 6.29 -4.69
N MET A 38 -16.89 5.70 -5.72
CA MET A 38 -15.95 4.58 -5.52
C MET A 38 -14.71 5.04 -4.75
N LEU A 39 -14.17 6.21 -5.08
CA LEU A 39 -13.05 6.81 -4.36
C LEU A 39 -13.39 7.08 -2.89
N LEU A 40 -14.59 7.57 -2.59
CA LEU A 40 -15.02 7.82 -1.22
C LEU A 40 -15.10 6.51 -0.41
N ILE A 41 -15.67 5.47 -1.00
CA ILE A 41 -15.78 4.15 -0.36
C ILE A 41 -14.39 3.57 -0.12
N ASN A 42 -13.51 3.63 -1.12
CA ASN A 42 -12.15 3.13 -1.02
C ASN A 42 -11.34 3.88 0.04
N ALA A 43 -11.47 5.21 0.11
CA ALA A 43 -10.86 6.03 1.14
C ALA A 43 -11.41 5.67 2.54
N ALA A 44 -12.71 5.47 2.67
CA ALA A 44 -13.34 5.05 3.92
C ALA A 44 -12.87 3.65 4.37
N MET A 45 -12.76 2.70 3.44
CA MET A 45 -12.22 1.37 3.69
C MET A 45 -10.75 1.43 4.12
N LEU A 46 -9.93 2.25 3.47
CA LEU A 46 -8.52 2.42 3.83
C LEU A 46 -8.38 3.03 5.23
N CYS A 47 -9.20 4.03 5.55
CA CYS A 47 -9.27 4.61 6.88
C CYS A 47 -9.70 3.57 7.94
N LEU A 48 -10.67 2.72 7.62
CA LEU A 48 -11.12 1.64 8.50
C LEU A 48 -10.02 0.61 8.76
N VAL A 49 -9.29 0.20 7.71
CA VAL A 49 -8.13 -0.70 7.84
C VAL A 49 -7.07 -0.05 8.73
N GLY A 50 -6.72 1.22 8.46
CA GLY A 50 -5.77 1.97 9.29
C GLY A 50 -6.21 2.05 10.75
N TRP A 51 -7.48 2.36 11.00
CA TRP A 51 -8.05 2.38 12.35
C TRP A 51 -8.03 1.02 13.04
N ALA A 52 -8.38 -0.06 12.32
CA ALA A 52 -8.39 -1.42 12.85
C ALA A 52 -6.98 -1.88 13.22
N LEU A 53 -6.00 -1.60 12.35
CA LEU A 53 -4.59 -1.88 12.59
C LEU A 53 -4.09 -1.10 13.82
N TRP A 54 -4.35 0.21 13.89
CA TRP A 54 -3.99 1.02 15.05
C TRP A 54 -4.61 0.52 16.37
N LYS A 55 -5.88 0.09 16.33
CA LYS A 55 -6.54 -0.50 17.50
C LYS A 55 -5.97 -1.86 17.88
N ALA A 56 -5.58 -2.68 16.91
CA ALA A 56 -4.94 -3.97 17.14
C ALA A 56 -3.55 -3.80 17.77
N GLU A 57 -2.76 -2.83 17.29
CA GLU A 57 -1.47 -2.45 17.85
C GLU A 57 -1.56 -2.15 19.35
N ARG A 58 -2.58 -1.38 19.77
CA ARG A 58 -2.81 -1.05 21.18
C ARG A 58 -3.05 -2.26 22.10
N ARG A 59 -3.29 -3.44 21.54
CA ARG A 59 -3.53 -4.70 22.27
C ARG A 59 -2.35 -5.67 22.22
N LEU A 60 -1.32 -5.36 21.45
CA LEU A 60 -0.13 -6.19 21.32
C LEU A 60 0.89 -5.79 22.40
N GLU A 61 1.46 -6.77 23.08
CA GLU A 61 2.61 -6.54 23.94
C GLU A 61 3.85 -6.22 23.07
N SER A 62 4.69 -5.31 23.56
CA SER A 62 5.85 -4.75 22.87
C SER A 62 6.92 -5.81 22.62
N GLY A 63 6.91 -6.49 21.47
CA GLY A 63 7.86 -7.58 21.26
C GLY A 63 8.21 -8.03 19.85
N SER A 64 7.62 -7.53 18.76
CA SER A 64 8.04 -8.00 17.43
C SER A 64 7.91 -6.95 16.34
N ASP A 65 9.04 -6.34 15.96
CA ASP A 65 9.20 -5.52 14.74
C ASP A 65 8.56 -6.17 13.51
N TRP A 66 8.54 -7.51 13.46
CA TRP A 66 7.95 -8.28 12.37
C TRP A 66 6.42 -8.18 12.31
N ILE A 67 5.74 -8.07 13.44
CA ILE A 67 4.29 -7.87 13.47
C ILE A 67 3.96 -6.50 12.90
N LEU A 68 4.72 -5.47 13.28
CA LEU A 68 4.50 -4.12 12.75
C LEU A 68 4.85 -4.05 11.26
N LEU A 69 5.94 -4.68 10.82
CA LEU A 69 6.23 -4.82 9.38
C LEU A 69 5.11 -5.52 8.62
N LEU A 70 4.48 -6.56 9.19
CA LEU A 70 3.33 -7.24 8.59
C LEU A 70 2.12 -6.31 8.51
N MET A 71 1.84 -5.53 9.57
CA MET A 71 0.76 -4.55 9.57
C MET A 71 0.99 -3.44 8.53
N LEU A 72 2.21 -2.94 8.41
CA LEU A 72 2.62 -2.00 7.36
C LEU A 72 2.46 -2.62 5.97
N CYS A 73 2.80 -3.89 5.80
CA CYS A 73 2.60 -4.62 4.54
C CYS A 73 1.12 -4.68 4.15
N VAL A 74 0.25 -5.10 5.09
CA VAL A 74 -1.19 -5.14 4.88
C VAL A 74 -1.72 -3.75 4.53
N PHE A 75 -1.33 -2.71 5.27
CA PHE A 75 -1.77 -1.35 5.00
C PHE A 75 -1.29 -0.84 3.63
N ALA A 76 -0.04 -1.11 3.25
CA ALA A 76 0.51 -0.73 1.95
C ALA A 76 -0.19 -1.46 0.79
N VAL A 77 -0.44 -2.77 0.92
CA VAL A 77 -1.17 -3.57 -0.08
C VAL A 77 -2.60 -3.06 -0.22
N SER A 78 -3.32 -2.89 0.89
CA SER A 78 -4.69 -2.36 0.87
C SER A 78 -4.74 -0.95 0.29
N GLY A 79 -3.81 -0.07 0.68
CA GLY A 79 -3.72 1.29 0.14
C GLY A 79 -3.49 1.29 -1.36
N ARG A 80 -2.59 0.44 -1.86
CA ARG A 80 -2.34 0.28 -3.29
C ARG A 80 -3.58 -0.22 -4.04
N VAL A 81 -4.26 -1.24 -3.52
CA VAL A 81 -5.46 -1.82 -4.17
C VAL A 81 -6.66 -0.86 -4.13
N LEU A 82 -6.90 -0.20 -2.99
CA LEU A 82 -8.04 0.70 -2.83
C LEU A 82 -7.84 2.02 -3.58
N LEU A 83 -6.61 2.49 -3.74
CA LEU A 83 -6.31 3.71 -4.49
C LEU A 83 -5.97 3.46 -5.95
N ASP A 84 -6.07 2.22 -6.45
CA ASP A 84 -5.86 1.86 -7.86
C ASP A 84 -6.62 2.76 -8.86
N PRO A 85 -7.87 3.23 -8.59
CA PRO A 85 -8.55 4.16 -9.49
C PRO A 85 -7.89 5.54 -9.63
N ILE A 86 -6.95 5.90 -8.74
CA ILE A 86 -6.15 7.13 -8.85
C ILE A 86 -4.75 6.74 -9.37
N PRO A 87 -4.40 7.14 -10.61
CA PRO A 87 -3.13 6.74 -11.20
C PRO A 87 -1.93 7.13 -10.34
N ASN A 88 -1.08 6.15 -10.01
CA ASN A 88 0.17 6.29 -9.27
C ASN A 88 0.10 7.00 -7.90
N VAL A 89 -1.08 7.19 -7.30
CA VAL A 89 -1.20 7.78 -5.95
C VAL A 89 -1.45 6.67 -4.92
N GLN A 90 -0.37 6.17 -4.31
CA GLN A 90 -0.42 5.03 -3.38
C GLN A 90 0.54 5.24 -2.20
N PRO A 91 0.23 4.73 -0.99
CA PRO A 91 1.06 4.99 0.19
C PRO A 91 2.34 4.14 0.27
N VAL A 92 2.55 3.23 -0.69
CA VAL A 92 3.63 2.22 -0.65
C VAL A 92 5.01 2.87 -0.52
N THR A 93 5.30 3.89 -1.32
CA THR A 93 6.62 4.55 -1.36
C THR A 93 6.97 5.15 0.00
N ILE A 94 6.03 5.84 0.66
CA ILE A 94 6.23 6.40 2.00
C ILE A 94 6.43 5.31 3.06
N ILE A 95 5.62 4.26 3.04
CA ILE A 95 5.71 3.17 4.01
C ILE A 95 7.07 2.46 3.89
N VAL A 96 7.52 2.19 2.68
CA VAL A 96 8.82 1.55 2.42
C VAL A 96 9.98 2.48 2.78
N LEU A 97 9.88 3.78 2.48
CA LEU A 97 10.88 4.77 2.87
C LEU A 97 11.04 4.85 4.40
N LEU A 98 9.92 4.91 5.13
CA LEU A 98 9.91 4.91 6.60
C LEU A 98 10.45 3.59 7.17
N ALA A 99 10.08 2.45 6.59
CA ALA A 99 10.66 1.16 6.97
C ALA A 99 12.18 1.15 6.80
N GLY A 100 12.69 1.78 5.73
CA GLY A 100 14.13 2.00 5.55
C GLY A 100 14.74 2.82 6.67
N ILE A 101 14.13 3.97 6.98
CA ILE A 101 14.59 4.91 8.00
C ILE A 101 14.66 4.27 9.39
N HIS A 102 13.64 3.51 9.80
CA HIS A 102 13.53 2.97 11.16
C HIS A 102 14.08 1.55 11.32
N TYR A 103 13.96 0.71 10.29
CA TYR A 103 14.30 -0.71 10.38
C TYR A 103 15.50 -1.13 9.53
N GLY A 104 16.03 -0.22 8.71
CA GLY A 104 17.16 -0.47 7.83
C GLY A 104 16.79 -1.19 6.52
N ALA A 105 17.76 -1.24 5.62
CA ALA A 105 17.56 -1.71 4.25
C ALA A 105 17.00 -3.14 4.14
N PRO A 106 17.49 -4.18 4.86
CA PRO A 106 17.02 -5.55 4.66
C PRO A 106 15.52 -5.73 4.90
N ARG A 107 15.00 -5.10 5.96
CA ARG A 107 13.58 -5.17 6.32
C ARG A 107 12.71 -4.36 5.36
N ALA A 108 13.20 -3.21 4.90
CA ALA A 108 12.52 -2.42 3.88
C ALA A 108 12.43 -3.14 2.51
N ILE A 109 13.50 -3.85 2.10
CA ILE A 109 13.53 -4.67 0.89
C ILE A 109 12.52 -5.82 0.98
N ALA A 110 12.50 -6.52 2.13
CA ALA A 110 11.53 -7.59 2.38
C ALA A 110 10.09 -7.07 2.30
N LEU A 111 9.81 -5.93 2.94
CA LEU A 111 8.51 -5.25 2.89
C LEU A 111 8.13 -4.87 1.46
N ALA A 112 9.01 -4.19 0.73
CA ALA A 112 8.78 -3.77 -0.65
C ALA A 112 8.45 -4.96 -1.57
N THR A 113 9.20 -6.05 -1.44
CA THR A 113 9.01 -7.27 -2.22
C THR A 113 7.68 -7.94 -1.89
N ALA A 114 7.35 -8.07 -0.60
CA ALA A 114 6.08 -8.63 -0.15
C ALA A 114 4.87 -7.81 -0.63
N VAL A 115 4.93 -6.49 -0.47
CA VAL A 115 3.87 -5.58 -0.97
C VAL A 115 3.69 -5.73 -2.46
N THR A 116 4.78 -5.76 -3.24
CA THR A 116 4.74 -5.93 -4.69
C THR A 116 4.05 -7.24 -5.08
N LEU A 117 4.49 -8.36 -4.49
CA LEU A 117 3.94 -9.67 -4.82
C LEU A 117 2.45 -9.76 -4.44
N CYS A 118 2.11 -9.42 -3.20
CA CYS A 118 0.74 -9.54 -2.69
C CYS A 118 -0.25 -8.63 -3.42
N SER A 119 0.13 -7.38 -3.70
CA SER A 119 -0.76 -6.47 -4.45
C SER A 119 -0.86 -6.85 -5.92
N ASN A 120 0.21 -7.32 -6.57
CA ASN A 120 0.17 -7.72 -7.98
C ASN A 120 -0.61 -9.03 -8.21
N LEU A 121 -0.77 -9.89 -7.20
CA LEU A 121 -1.71 -11.02 -7.30
C LEU A 121 -3.16 -10.56 -7.50
N ILE A 122 -3.49 -9.34 -7.06
CA ILE A 122 -4.82 -8.74 -7.17
C ILE A 122 -4.90 -7.83 -8.42
N LEU A 123 -3.89 -6.98 -8.62
CA LEU A 123 -3.86 -5.95 -9.68
C LEU A 123 -3.30 -6.44 -11.02
N GLY A 124 -2.80 -7.67 -11.08
CA GLY A 124 -2.12 -8.22 -12.24
C GLY A 124 -0.59 -8.18 -12.11
N HIS A 125 0.06 -9.16 -12.75
CA HIS A 125 1.48 -9.42 -12.62
C HIS A 125 2.14 -9.58 -14.00
N GLY A 126 3.41 -9.17 -14.12
CA GLY A 126 4.23 -9.40 -15.30
C GLY A 126 5.68 -8.97 -15.06
N LEU A 127 6.45 -8.78 -16.14
CA LEU A 127 7.88 -8.46 -16.01
C LEU A 127 8.12 -7.15 -15.23
N TRP A 128 7.22 -6.18 -15.37
CA TRP A 128 7.24 -4.92 -14.61
C TRP A 128 7.21 -5.14 -13.09
N SER A 129 6.64 -6.25 -12.60
CA SER A 129 6.61 -6.58 -11.17
C SER A 129 8.02 -6.67 -10.57
N LEU A 130 8.98 -7.22 -11.31
CA LEU A 130 10.37 -7.29 -10.85
C LEU A 130 10.95 -5.89 -10.68
N TYR A 131 10.69 -5.01 -11.64
CA TYR A 131 11.13 -3.61 -11.59
C TYR A 131 10.42 -2.82 -10.49
N GLN A 132 9.16 -3.11 -10.19
CA GLN A 132 8.45 -2.53 -9.04
C GLN A 132 9.09 -2.95 -7.71
N ALA A 133 9.40 -4.24 -7.55
CA ALA A 133 10.07 -4.73 -6.36
C ALA A 133 11.47 -4.11 -6.20
N VAL A 134 12.25 -3.99 -7.28
CA VAL A 134 13.56 -3.32 -7.29
C VAL A 134 13.42 -1.82 -6.98
N GLY A 135 12.46 -1.14 -7.63
CA GLY A 135 12.23 0.29 -7.46
C GLY A 135 11.90 0.64 -6.01
N TRP A 136 10.92 -0.03 -5.40
CA TRP A 136 10.59 0.22 -4.00
C TRP A 136 11.69 -0.26 -3.05
N SER A 137 12.39 -1.34 -3.36
CA SER A 137 13.57 -1.76 -2.59
C SER A 137 14.64 -0.66 -2.56
N ALA A 138 14.89 0.00 -3.69
CA ALA A 138 15.80 1.13 -3.78
C ALA A 138 15.34 2.32 -2.94
N VAL A 139 14.03 2.61 -2.90
CA VAL A 139 13.44 3.61 -1.99
C VAL A 139 13.71 3.26 -0.52
N GLY A 140 13.51 2.00 -0.13
CA GLY A 140 13.79 1.53 1.23
C GLY A 140 15.27 1.65 1.60
N VAL A 141 16.17 1.31 0.68
CA VAL A 141 17.62 1.50 0.83
C VAL A 141 17.96 2.99 0.99
N ALA A 142 17.38 3.86 0.17
CA ALA A 142 17.58 5.31 0.29
C ALA A 142 17.12 5.83 1.66
N GLY A 143 15.98 5.36 2.17
CA GLY A 143 15.51 5.68 3.52
C GLY A 143 16.51 5.27 4.60
N ALA A 144 17.08 4.07 4.51
CA ALA A 144 18.09 3.60 5.45
C ALA A 144 19.38 4.43 5.38
N LEU A 145 19.86 4.75 4.18
CA LEU A 145 21.09 5.54 3.97
C LEU A 145 20.92 7.00 4.43
N LEU A 146 19.72 7.56 4.29
CA LEU A 146 19.42 8.94 4.66
C LEU A 146 18.85 9.09 6.08
N SER A 147 18.69 7.99 6.81
CA SER A 147 18.08 7.94 8.15
C SER A 147 18.63 9.00 9.10
N SER A 148 19.95 9.16 9.22
CA SER A 148 20.61 10.15 10.09
C SER A 148 20.36 11.61 9.70
N ARG A 149 19.95 11.87 8.45
CA ARG A 149 19.60 13.22 7.96
C ARG A 149 18.11 13.52 8.06
N LEU A 150 17.30 12.47 8.06
CA LEU A 150 15.84 12.51 8.11
C LEU A 150 15.32 12.42 9.54
N LEU A 151 16.02 11.72 10.43
CA LEU A 151 15.79 11.70 11.88
C LEU A 151 16.75 12.68 12.54
N VAL A 152 16.23 13.83 12.97
CA VAL A 152 16.99 14.86 13.68
C VAL A 152 16.46 14.90 15.11
N ASP A 153 17.34 14.68 16.09
CA ASP A 153 17.00 14.63 17.52
C ASP A 153 15.85 13.66 17.85
N GLY A 154 15.84 12.50 17.18
CA GLY A 154 14.82 11.45 17.36
C GLY A 154 13.46 11.75 16.72
N ARG A 155 13.36 12.83 15.92
CA ARG A 155 12.12 13.21 15.22
C ARG A 155 12.33 13.26 13.71
N LEU A 156 11.29 12.91 12.96
CA LEU A 156 11.33 13.04 11.50
C LEU A 156 11.30 14.51 11.08
N ASN A 157 12.25 14.89 10.24
CA ASN A 157 12.21 16.14 9.50
C ASN A 157 11.28 15.97 8.28
N ILE A 158 10.04 16.41 8.43
CA ILE A 158 8.97 16.21 7.43
C ILE A 158 9.27 16.89 6.10
N GLU A 159 9.90 18.06 6.11
CA GLU A 159 10.26 18.77 4.88
C GLU A 159 11.29 17.98 4.05
N ARG A 160 12.35 17.51 4.71
CA ARG A 160 13.37 16.66 4.06
C ARG A 160 12.77 15.34 3.60
N LEU A 161 11.92 14.74 4.42
CA LEU A 161 11.25 13.49 4.07
C LEU A 161 10.36 13.68 2.82
N ALA A 162 9.57 14.74 2.76
CA ALA A 162 8.70 15.04 1.62
C ALA A 162 9.51 15.25 0.34
N MET A 163 10.65 15.93 0.40
CA MET A 163 11.55 16.09 -0.75
C MET A 163 12.12 14.73 -1.22
N VAL A 164 12.61 13.91 -0.30
CA VAL A 164 13.13 12.56 -0.64
C VAL A 164 12.02 11.67 -1.20
N ALA A 165 10.81 11.77 -0.66
CA ALA A 165 9.66 11.00 -1.10
C ALA A 165 9.16 11.43 -2.49
N ALA A 166 9.15 12.72 -2.79
CA ALA A 166 8.85 13.24 -4.12
C ALA A 166 9.86 12.72 -5.15
N ALA A 167 11.16 12.85 -4.85
CA ALA A 167 12.23 12.33 -5.71
C ALA A 167 12.15 10.80 -5.89
N SER A 168 11.75 10.09 -4.84
CA SER A 168 11.55 8.64 -4.85
C SER A 168 10.40 8.20 -5.78
N GLY A 169 9.36 9.04 -5.96
CA GLY A 169 8.29 8.80 -6.94
C GLY A 169 8.87 8.70 -8.35
N PHE A 170 9.56 9.75 -8.80
CA PHE A 170 10.25 9.77 -10.10
C PHE A 170 11.25 8.62 -10.25
N ALA A 171 12.11 8.40 -9.25
CA ALA A 171 13.11 7.33 -9.32
C ALA A 171 12.46 5.95 -9.48
N PHE A 172 11.38 5.68 -8.74
CA PHE A 172 10.61 4.46 -8.88
C PHE A 172 10.00 4.34 -10.28
N ASP A 173 9.29 5.36 -10.76
CA ASP A 173 8.59 5.30 -12.05
C ASP A 173 9.56 5.10 -13.21
N TRP A 174 10.74 5.71 -13.15
CA TRP A 174 11.79 5.54 -14.15
C TRP A 174 12.43 4.15 -14.10
N ILE A 175 12.67 3.59 -12.91
CA ILE A 175 13.11 2.19 -12.78
C ILE A 175 12.07 1.25 -13.39
N VAL A 176 10.79 1.45 -13.09
CA VAL A 176 9.70 0.63 -13.66
C VAL A 176 9.61 0.81 -15.18
N SER A 177 9.81 2.02 -15.69
CA SER A 177 9.78 2.33 -17.12
C SER A 177 10.85 1.59 -17.92
N ILE A 178 12.01 1.27 -17.32
CA ILE A 178 13.05 0.45 -17.97
C ILE A 178 12.50 -0.93 -18.37
N SER A 179 11.50 -1.46 -17.66
CA SER A 179 10.86 -2.73 -18.01
C SER A 179 10.29 -2.73 -19.44
N ALA A 180 9.90 -1.56 -19.97
CA ALA A 180 9.35 -1.40 -21.31
C ALA A 180 10.33 -1.81 -22.42
N LEU A 181 11.65 -1.71 -22.19
CA LEU A 181 12.70 -2.10 -23.16
C LEU A 181 12.65 -3.57 -23.57
N HIS A 182 11.93 -4.42 -22.85
CA HIS A 182 11.72 -5.82 -23.22
C HIS A 182 10.68 -5.99 -24.33
N SER A 183 9.89 -4.95 -24.60
CA SER A 183 8.77 -4.97 -25.54
C SER A 183 8.86 -3.87 -26.61
N MET A 184 9.75 -2.88 -26.44
CA MET A 184 9.96 -1.79 -27.39
C MET A 184 11.45 -1.53 -27.62
N GLY A 185 11.79 -0.93 -28.77
CA GLY A 185 13.16 -0.50 -29.07
C GLY A 185 13.63 0.62 -28.13
N SER A 186 14.93 0.65 -27.84
CA SER A 186 15.55 1.60 -26.91
C SER A 186 15.35 3.07 -27.27
N GLU A 187 15.19 3.36 -28.55
CA GLU A 187 14.90 4.68 -29.11
C GLU A 187 13.54 5.23 -28.67
N LEU A 188 12.61 4.36 -28.26
CA LEU A 188 11.28 4.75 -27.79
C LEU A 188 11.20 4.99 -26.27
N LEU A 189 12.24 4.64 -25.52
CA LEU A 189 12.23 4.77 -24.06
C LEU A 189 12.06 6.22 -23.61
N LEU A 190 12.81 7.16 -24.20
CA LEU A 190 12.72 8.56 -23.81
C LEU A 190 11.34 9.16 -24.13
N PRO A 191 10.78 9.00 -25.37
CA PRO A 191 9.39 9.38 -25.64
C PRO A 191 8.37 8.77 -24.68
N TYR A 192 8.53 7.49 -24.33
CA TYR A 192 7.67 6.78 -23.37
C TYR A 192 7.73 7.43 -21.97
N MET A 193 8.94 7.71 -21.45
CA MET A 193 9.12 8.38 -20.16
C MET A 193 8.57 9.81 -20.17
N VAL A 194 8.75 10.56 -21.26
CA VAL A 194 8.18 11.91 -21.41
C VAL A 194 6.65 11.87 -21.37
N ALA A 195 6.03 10.90 -22.04
CA ALA A 195 4.59 10.68 -21.98
C ALA A 195 4.11 10.25 -20.58
N GLY A 196 4.97 9.61 -19.80
CA GLY A 196 4.73 9.18 -18.41
C GLY A 196 4.77 10.30 -17.37
N LEU A 197 5.39 11.46 -17.68
CA LEU A 197 5.61 12.55 -16.70
C LEU A 197 4.37 13.00 -15.91
N PRO A 198 3.14 13.08 -16.47
CA PRO A 198 1.96 13.40 -15.67
C PRO A 198 1.71 12.39 -14.54
N PHE A 199 1.98 11.12 -14.76
CA PHE A 199 1.85 10.06 -13.77
C PHE A 199 2.99 10.11 -12.74
N ASP A 200 4.21 10.44 -13.17
CA ASP A 200 5.35 10.66 -12.25
C ASP A 200 5.08 11.83 -11.30
N LEU A 201 4.49 12.91 -11.81
CA LEU A 201 4.09 14.08 -11.03
C LEU A 201 2.99 13.72 -10.02
N LEU A 202 1.99 12.93 -10.43
CA LEU A 202 0.95 12.44 -9.52
C LEU A 202 1.55 11.58 -8.41
N HIS A 203 2.50 10.70 -8.74
CA HIS A 203 3.20 9.89 -7.75
C HIS A 203 3.97 10.76 -6.74
N ALA A 204 4.75 11.72 -7.24
CA ALA A 204 5.50 12.64 -6.38
C ALA A 204 4.57 13.47 -5.48
N ALA A 205 3.48 14.02 -6.02
CA ALA A 205 2.49 14.77 -5.26
C ALA A 205 1.78 13.90 -4.19
N GLY A 206 1.39 12.68 -4.56
CA GLY A 206 0.82 11.69 -3.66
C GLY A 206 1.77 11.38 -2.50
N ASN A 207 3.06 11.16 -2.81
CA ASN A 207 4.09 10.90 -1.79
C ASN A 207 4.27 12.08 -0.83
N VAL A 208 4.24 13.32 -1.30
CA VAL A 208 4.27 14.51 -0.42
C VAL A 208 3.05 14.55 0.49
N ALA A 209 1.85 14.29 -0.06
CA ALA A 209 0.62 14.26 0.73
C ALA A 209 0.65 13.14 1.80
N PHE A 210 1.09 11.93 1.43
CA PHE A 210 1.25 10.83 2.39
C PHE A 210 2.35 11.09 3.42
N ALA A 211 3.45 11.77 3.06
CA ALA A 211 4.46 12.18 4.03
C ALA A 211 3.85 13.13 5.07
N ALA A 212 3.08 14.14 4.64
CA ALA A 212 2.44 15.08 5.55
C ALA A 212 1.44 14.40 6.50
N TRP A 213 0.68 13.41 6.02
CA TRP A 213 -0.39 12.78 6.80
C TRP A 213 0.05 11.56 7.61
N LEU A 214 0.95 10.72 7.08
CA LEU A 214 1.30 9.42 7.65
C LEU A 214 2.65 9.38 8.35
N ALA A 215 3.59 10.27 8.04
CA ALA A 215 4.97 10.12 8.51
C ALA A 215 5.09 10.15 10.04
N ASN A 216 4.53 11.18 10.69
CA ASN A 216 4.56 11.29 12.16
C ASN A 216 3.86 10.11 12.86
N PRO A 217 2.58 9.78 12.57
CA PRO A 217 1.90 8.71 13.29
C PRO A 217 2.59 7.35 13.07
N LEU A 218 3.07 7.06 11.86
CA LEU A 218 3.80 5.81 11.61
C LEU A 218 5.17 5.80 12.29
N SER A 219 5.90 6.92 12.30
CA SER A 219 7.18 7.03 12.99
C SER A 219 7.04 6.77 14.49
N GLU A 220 6.04 7.36 15.14
CA GLU A 220 5.79 7.16 16.58
C GLU A 220 5.52 5.68 16.91
N ILE A 221 4.71 5.03 16.08
CA ILE A 221 4.40 3.60 16.19
C ILE A 221 5.68 2.77 16.02
N MET A 222 6.52 3.10 15.04
CA MET A 222 7.73 2.36 14.72
C MET A 222 8.83 2.53 15.78
N THR A 223 9.00 3.73 16.35
CA THR A 223 10.01 3.98 17.40
C THR A 223 9.65 3.33 18.73
N LYS A 224 8.37 3.32 19.11
CA LYS A 224 7.90 2.71 20.37
C LYS A 224 8.33 1.24 20.53
N HIS A 225 8.44 0.51 19.42
CA HIS A 225 8.77 -0.92 19.43
C HIS A 225 10.27 -1.21 19.33
N LEU A 226 11.06 -0.23 18.86
CA LEU A 226 12.53 -0.31 18.85
C LEU A 226 13.13 -0.20 20.26
N ASP A 227 12.56 0.64 21.13
CA ASP A 227 13.12 0.91 22.46
C ASP A 227 12.93 -0.24 23.46
N THR A 228 11.96 -1.12 23.24
CA THR A 228 11.61 -2.22 24.15
C THR A 228 12.36 -3.54 23.88
N SER A 229 13.14 -3.64 22.80
CA SER A 229 13.89 -4.85 22.44
C SER A 229 15.34 -4.87 22.95
N SER A 230 15.77 -3.85 23.68
CA SER A 230 17.02 -3.89 24.44
C SER A 230 16.76 -4.63 25.77
N PRO A 231 17.37 -5.81 26.02
CA PRO A 231 17.16 -6.49 27.28
C PRO A 231 17.66 -5.57 28.39
N MET A 232 16.83 -5.34 29.41
CA MET A 232 17.32 -4.89 30.71
C MET A 232 18.45 -5.84 31.10
N ALA A 233 19.69 -5.40 30.94
CA ALA A 233 20.80 -5.92 31.69
C ALA A 233 20.51 -5.51 33.15
N VAL A 234 19.70 -6.33 33.83
CA VAL A 234 19.58 -6.36 35.28
C VAL A 234 20.97 -6.74 35.77
N ASN A 235 21.79 -5.72 35.99
CA ASN A 235 23.08 -5.89 36.62
C ASN A 235 22.82 -5.98 38.12
N ASP A 236 22.32 -7.14 38.57
CA ASP A 236 22.35 -7.53 39.98
C ASP A 236 23.81 -7.75 40.37
N SER A 237 24.52 -6.64 40.56
CA SER A 237 25.85 -6.58 41.15
C SER A 237 25.77 -5.89 42.50
N VAL A 238 24.95 -6.46 43.39
CA VAL A 238 25.07 -6.33 44.85
C VAL A 238 24.69 -7.71 45.40
N SER A 239 25.65 -8.58 45.70
CA SER A 239 26.34 -8.53 46.99
C SER A 239 27.76 -9.10 46.91
N SER A 240 28.72 -8.24 47.17
CA SER A 240 30.06 -8.57 47.65
C SER A 240 30.08 -8.57 49.18
N THR A 241 30.40 -9.70 49.81
CA THR A 241 31.02 -9.91 51.15
C THR A 241 31.03 -11.44 51.36
N LEU A 242 32.13 -12.19 51.32
CA LEU A 242 33.30 -12.17 52.24
C LEU A 242 32.92 -11.87 53.69
#